data_AF-A0A8J9YBY9-F1
#
_entry.id   AF-A0A8J9YBY9-F1
#
_cell.length_a   1.000
_cell.length_b   1.000
_cell.length_c   1.000
_cell.angle_alpha   90.00
_cell.angle_beta   90.00
_cell.angle_gamma   90.00
#
_symmetry.space_group_name_H-M   'P 1'
#
loop_
_entity.id
_entity.type
_entity.pdbx_description
1 polymer ?
#
loop_
_entity_poly.entity_id
_entity_poly.type
_entity_poly.pdbx_seq_one_letter_code
_entity_poly.pdbx_strand_id
1 'polypeptide(L)'
;MPNAIKLTLYENDKIFDTIENVTSTDTPNLIKSIEEFRLKVNETLSKIIEDDGQFDDYVEDDISSEEDQSTSCVTPKKRKK
;
A
#
# COMPACT_ATOMS: atom_id res chain seq x y z
N MET A 1 -11.91 -14.45 25.50
CA MET A 1 -10.95 -14.70 24.41
C MET A 1 -10.53 -13.36 23.88
N PRO A 2 -9.23 -13.06 23.76
CA PRO A 2 -8.77 -11.82 23.12
C PRO A 2 -9.24 -11.81 21.66
N ASN A 3 -9.70 -10.66 21.17
CA ASN A 3 -10.02 -10.49 19.76
C ASN A 3 -8.73 -10.21 18.99
N ALA A 4 -8.71 -10.51 17.70
CA ALA A 4 -7.55 -10.23 16.85
C ALA A 4 -8.01 -9.75 15.47
N ILE A 5 -7.25 -8.82 14.90
CA ILE A 5 -7.34 -8.47 13.48
C ILE A 5 -6.15 -9.13 12.79
N LYS A 6 -6.44 -9.76 11.65
CA LYS A 6 -5.48 -10.55 10.88
C LYS A 6 -5.56 -10.20 9.41
N LEU A 7 -4.41 -10.01 8.78
CA LEU A 7 -4.23 -9.94 7.34
C LEU A 7 -3.38 -11.14 6.93
N THR A 8 -3.84 -11.89 5.93
CA THR A 8 -3.09 -13.03 5.36
C THR A 8 -2.81 -12.70 3.92
N LEU A 9 -1.53 -12.68 3.55
CA LEU A 9 -1.06 -12.44 2.19
C LEU A 9 -0.85 -13.77 1.50
N TYR A 10 -1.32 -13.86 0.26
CA TYR A 10 -1.21 -15.05 -0.56
C TYR A 10 -0.42 -14.73 -1.82
N GLU A 11 0.47 -15.65 -2.18
CA GLU A 11 1.18 -15.65 -3.44
C GLU A 11 1.06 -17.05 -4.06
N ASN A 12 0.59 -17.14 -5.31
CA ASN A 12 0.38 -18.41 -6.01
C ASN A 12 -0.42 -19.45 -5.17
N ASP A 13 -1.54 -18.99 -4.59
CA ASP A 13 -2.44 -19.76 -3.71
C ASP A 13 -1.80 -20.30 -2.40
N LYS A 14 -0.57 -19.87 -2.08
CA LYS A 14 0.11 -20.20 -0.83
C LYS A 14 0.14 -19.00 0.09
N ILE A 15 0.04 -19.25 1.40
CA ILE A 15 0.24 -18.21 2.40
C ILE A 15 1.70 -17.78 2.33
N PHE A 16 1.90 -16.54 1.94
CA PHE A 16 3.21 -15.90 1.85
C PHE A 16 3.58 -15.24 3.18
N ASP A 17 2.64 -14.51 3.77
CA ASP A 17 2.83 -13.87 5.07
C ASP A 17 1.51 -13.71 5.85
N THR A 18 1.60 -13.49 7.14
CA THR A 18 0.47 -13.26 8.03
C THR A 18 0.80 -12.20 9.08
N ILE A 19 0.02 -11.14 9.07
CA ILE A 19 0.13 -10.02 10.01
C ILE A 19 -1.05 -10.12 10.97
N GLU A 20 -0.75 -10.28 12.26
CA GLU A 20 -1.74 -10.34 13.32
C GLU A 20 -1.49 -9.26 14.36
N ASN A 21 -2.58 -8.70 14.90
CA ASN A 21 -2.56 -7.84 16.07
C ASN A 21 -3.75 -8.13 16.98
N VAL A 22 -3.49 -8.19 18.28
CA VAL A 22 -4.52 -8.39 19.30
C VAL A 22 -5.31 -7.10 19.48
N THR A 23 -6.62 -7.22 19.64
CA THR A 23 -7.54 -6.08 19.78
C THR A 23 -8.49 -6.26 20.95
N SER A 24 -9.06 -5.14 21.36
CA SER A 24 -10.18 -5.07 22.29
C SER A 24 -11.43 -4.61 21.54
N THR A 25 -12.61 -5.06 21.96
CA THR A 25 -13.89 -4.55 21.45
C THR A 25 -14.29 -3.21 22.06
N ASP A 26 -13.56 -2.72 23.06
CA ASP A 26 -13.77 -1.40 23.62
C ASP A 26 -13.39 -0.32 22.58
N THR A 27 -14.33 0.55 22.22
CA THR A 27 -14.23 1.47 21.08
C THR A 27 -12.92 2.27 21.00
N PRO A 28 -12.45 2.98 22.04
CA PRO A 28 -11.20 3.74 21.94
C PRO A 28 -9.98 2.83 21.73
N ASN A 29 -9.96 1.66 22.38
CA ASN A 29 -8.89 0.67 22.23
C ASN A 29 -8.95 -0.02 20.85
N LEU A 30 -10.14 -0.23 20.32
CA LEU A 30 -10.35 -0.78 18.98
C LEU A 30 -9.82 0.17 17.91
N ILE A 31 -10.13 1.46 17.99
CA ILE A 31 -9.64 2.46 17.04
C ILE A 31 -8.11 2.51 17.06
N LYS A 32 -7.51 2.58 18.26
CA LYS A 32 -6.06 2.61 18.42
C LYS A 32 -5.40 1.34 17.84
N SER A 33 -5.92 0.16 18.16
CA SER A 33 -5.38 -1.10 17.65
C SER A 33 -5.53 -1.25 16.13
N ILE A 34 -6.58 -0.69 15.52
CA ILE A 34 -6.75 -0.62 14.06
C ILE A 34 -5.71 0.32 13.43
N GLU A 35 -5.45 1.48 14.03
CA GLU A 35 -4.45 2.42 13.53
C GLU A 35 -3.03 1.82 13.58
N GLU A 36 -2.69 1.18 14.70
CA GLU A 36 -1.43 0.44 14.85
C GLU A 36 -1.32 -0.70 13.84
N PHE A 37 -2.41 -1.45 13.65
CA PHE A 37 -2.45 -2.52 12.65
C PHE A 37 -2.24 -1.99 11.23
N ARG A 38 -2.86 -0.87 10.87
CA ARG A 38 -2.67 -0.22 9.56
C ARG A 38 -1.22 0.16 9.32
N LEU A 39 -0.57 0.76 10.32
CA LEU A 39 0.84 1.14 10.21
C LEU A 39 1.74 -0.08 10.02
N LYS A 40 1.51 -1.14 10.80
CA LYS A 40 2.25 -2.40 10.69
C LYS A 40 2.08 -3.05 9.31
N VAL A 41 0.85 -3.10 8.79
CA VAL A 41 0.57 -3.62 7.45
C VAL A 41 1.31 -2.83 6.38
N ASN A 42 1.28 -1.50 6.46
CA ASN A 42 1.98 -0.67 5.49
C ASN A 42 3.49 -0.91 5.52
N GLU A 43 4.09 -0.97 6.71
CA GLU A 43 5.51 -1.25 6.86
C GLU A 43 5.89 -2.61 6.26
N THR A 44 5.11 -3.66 6.54
CA THR A 44 5.36 -4.99 6.00
C THR A 44 5.24 -5.02 4.48
N LEU A 45 4.18 -4.42 3.92
CA LEU A 45 4.00 -4.37 2.46
C LEU A 45 5.08 -3.55 1.77
N SER A 46 5.52 -2.44 2.37
CA SER A 46 6.64 -1.65 1.84
C SER A 46 7.92 -2.47 1.77
N LYS A 47 8.25 -3.22 2.83
CA LYS A 47 9.41 -4.12 2.82
C LYS A 47 9.30 -5.20 1.75
N ILE A 48 8.13 -5.80 1.58
CA ILE A 48 7.91 -6.81 0.53
C ILE A 48 8.19 -6.22 -0.86
N ILE A 49 7.69 -5.01 -1.13
CA ILE A 49 7.94 -4.32 -2.41
C ILE A 49 9.43 -3.99 -2.59
N GLU A 50 10.12 -3.59 -1.53
CA GLU A 50 11.56 -3.31 -1.56
C GLU A 50 12.40 -4.58 -1.75
N ASP A 51 12.01 -5.69 -1.12
CA ASP A 51 12.70 -6.98 -1.18
C ASP A 51 12.48 -7.69 -2.53
N ASP A 52 11.26 -7.65 -3.08
CA ASP A 52 10.96 -8.11 -4.45
C ASP A 52 11.48 -7.11 -5.52
N GLY A 53 11.83 -5.91 -5.06
CA GLY A 53 12.35 -4.78 -5.83
C GLY A 53 13.85 -4.88 -6.14
N GLN A 54 14.39 -6.09 -6.37
CA GLN A 54 15.55 -6.21 -7.26
C GLN A 54 15.06 -5.96 -8.69
N PHE A 55 14.76 -4.69 -8.96
CA PHE A 55 14.54 -4.18 -10.30
C PHE A 55 15.87 -4.37 -11.01
N ASP A 56 15.98 -5.38 -11.89
CA ASP A 56 17.04 -5.39 -12.88
C ASP A 56 17.05 -4.00 -13.51
N ASP A 57 18.16 -3.29 -13.37
CA ASP A 57 18.46 -2.07 -14.10
C ASP A 57 18.16 -2.38 -15.57
N TYR A 58 16.97 -2.00 -16.04
CA TYR A 58 16.70 -1.90 -17.46
C TYR A 58 17.54 -0.71 -17.93
N VAL A 59 18.82 -1.00 -18.21
CA VAL A 59 19.66 -0.19 -19.06
C VAL A 59 19.09 -0.35 -20.47
N GLU A 60 17.96 0.30 -20.73
CA GLU A 60 17.55 0.58 -22.11
C GLU A 60 18.35 1.80 -22.55
N ASP A 61 19.35 1.50 -23.36
CA ASP A 61 20.22 2.36 -24.13
C ASP A 61 19.54 3.67 -24.59
N ASP A 62 20.22 4.79 -24.33
CA ASP A 62 20.34 5.97 -25.19
C ASP A 62 19.16 6.24 -26.16
N ILE A 63 18.02 6.69 -25.64
CA ILE A 63 17.02 7.38 -26.47
C ILE A 63 17.11 8.89 -26.20
N SER A 64 17.89 9.48 -27.08
CA SER A 64 17.99 10.88 -27.48
C SER A 64 16.79 11.77 -27.11
N SER A 65 17.12 12.88 -26.45
CA SER A 65 16.43 14.17 -26.28
C SER A 65 15.15 14.41 -27.09
N GLU A 66 14.10 14.91 -26.43
CA GLU A 66 13.55 16.26 -26.69
C GLU A 66 12.45 16.61 -25.66
N GLU A 67 12.60 17.80 -25.07
CA GLU A 67 11.65 18.43 -24.15
C GLU A 67 10.41 18.91 -24.93
N ASP A 68 9.18 18.73 -24.41
CA ASP A 68 8.31 19.90 -24.15
C ASP A 68 6.98 19.58 -23.46
N GLN A 69 6.64 20.49 -22.54
CA GLN A 69 5.54 20.45 -21.59
C GLN A 69 4.18 20.75 -22.22
N SER A 70 3.13 20.02 -21.85
CA SER A 70 1.75 20.56 -21.81
C SER A 70 0.79 19.69 -21.00
N THR A 71 0.80 19.85 -19.67
CA THR A 71 -0.26 19.29 -18.81
C THR A 71 -1.51 20.16 -18.88
N SER A 72 -2.43 19.83 -19.78
CA SER A 72 -3.79 20.38 -19.80
C SER A 72 -4.65 19.69 -18.74
N CYS A 73 -4.60 20.19 -17.51
CA CYS A 73 -5.49 19.76 -16.43
C CYS A 73 -6.89 20.36 -16.63
N VAL A 74 -7.81 19.59 -17.23
CA VAL A 74 -9.21 19.99 -17.36
C VAL A 74 -9.94 19.77 -16.03
N THR A 75 -10.21 20.85 -15.28
CA THR A 75 -11.07 20.78 -14.08
C THR A 75 -12.55 20.72 -14.47
N PRO A 76 -13.39 19.91 -13.81
CA PRO A 76 -14.81 19.80 -14.13
C PRO A 76 -15.61 21.05 -13.69
N LYS A 77 -16.36 21.64 -14.63
CA LYS A 77 -17.31 22.74 -14.36
C LYS A 77 -18.55 22.19 -13.62
N LYS A 78 -18.84 22.75 -12.44
CA LYS A 78 -20.09 22.52 -11.69
C LYS A 78 -21.31 22.90 -12.53
N ARG A 79 -22.27 21.99 -12.70
CA ARG A 79 -23.64 22.33 -13.17
C ARG A 79 -24.36 23.04 -12.03
N LYS A 80 -24.87 24.26 -12.29
CA LYS A 80 -25.87 24.90 -11.43
C LYS A 80 -27.26 24.38 -11.79
N LYS A 81 -28.09 24.37 -10.75
CA LYS A 81 -29.45 23.85 -10.60
C LYS A 81 -30.41 24.30 -11.69
#